data_AF-A0A943X1V7-F1
#
_entry.id   AF-A0A943X1V7-F1
#
_cell.length_a   1.000
_cell.length_b   1.000
_cell.length_c   1.000
_cell.angle_alpha   90.00
_cell.angle_beta   90.00
_cell.angle_gamma   90.00
#
_symmetry.space_group_name_H-M   'P 1'
#
loop_
_entity.id
_entity.type
_entity.pdbx_description
1 polymer ?
#
loop_
_entity_poly.entity_id
_entity_poly.type
_entity_poly.pdbx_seq_one_letter_code
_entity_poly.pdbx_strand_id
1 'polypeptide(L)'
;MMKRTLSALMISSALMCALSLPAMAVEPAADQTDTSLTQEETLPDSVLYYGTVTEVLRDEKGAVSALVLSSDRHGDYVMNLSADTVWVDAGKRAASDPSNLKVGEVVYVFHSAISTRSLPPQSAAYAVVRNLPQDMGCPMYHEVEDVTEQDGRLTITTDNGGLLLYVGKDIQCVYYATGKTVDPSELKAGGRVMAWYDAVMESYPGQAVPYCLMLLPQAADQAQADQAAAAAELADGTALSIVLEGDMVLPMKGSYENGAAMVPVAVAAQALGYEVTYTPGQDGAPALVTVESETFRVSLTIGQEQIFGATKIEGAVGMTAPMKYGAAPRIEAPGTTWAPAQLFEMLGRTVTLDGDTLSIQ
;
A
#
# COMPACT_ATOMS: atom_id res chain seq x y z
N MET A 1 15.29 72.91 -22.16
CA MET A 1 15.87 71.67 -21.61
C MET A 1 15.10 70.49 -22.18
N MET A 2 15.82 69.51 -22.74
CA MET A 2 15.66 69.13 -24.15
C MET A 2 14.59 68.06 -24.42
N LYS A 3 13.47 68.51 -25.01
CA LYS A 3 12.69 67.78 -26.01
C LYS A 3 13.44 67.84 -27.34
N ARG A 4 13.42 66.76 -28.14
CA ARG A 4 13.39 66.85 -29.61
C ARG A 4 13.14 65.50 -30.28
N THR A 5 11.89 65.29 -30.66
CA THR A 5 11.44 64.39 -31.73
C THR A 5 11.84 64.97 -33.09
N LEU A 6 12.24 64.15 -34.06
CA LEU A 6 12.02 64.36 -35.50
C LEU A 6 12.27 63.08 -36.30
N SER A 7 11.34 62.82 -37.20
CA SER A 7 11.16 61.64 -38.04
C SER A 7 11.99 61.66 -39.33
N ALA A 8 12.15 60.45 -39.89
CA ALA A 8 12.15 60.09 -41.32
C ALA A 8 13.26 60.63 -42.26
N LEU A 9 13.99 59.73 -42.94
CA LEU A 9 13.88 59.50 -44.40
C LEU A 9 14.78 58.33 -44.87
N MET A 10 14.15 57.37 -45.56
CA MET A 10 14.54 56.62 -46.78
C MET A 10 16.00 56.20 -47.05
N ILE A 11 16.21 54.97 -47.52
CA ILE A 11 16.56 54.63 -48.93
C ILE A 11 16.48 53.11 -49.15
N SER A 12 15.87 52.76 -50.28
CA SER A 12 15.61 51.42 -50.79
C SER A 12 16.77 50.89 -51.65
N SER A 13 16.92 49.56 -51.64
CA SER A 13 17.32 48.65 -52.74
C SER A 13 18.69 48.76 -53.42
N ALA A 14 19.48 47.67 -53.41
CA ALA A 14 19.89 46.93 -54.63
C ALA A 14 20.75 45.68 -54.32
N LEU A 15 20.19 44.52 -54.67
CA LEU A 15 20.76 43.32 -55.32
C LEU A 15 22.28 43.28 -55.63
N MET A 16 22.99 42.23 -55.20
CA MET A 16 23.84 41.36 -56.07
C MET A 16 24.49 40.20 -55.28
N CYS A 17 24.38 38.99 -55.84
CA CYS A 17 25.00 37.75 -55.38
C CYS A 17 26.51 37.74 -55.61
N ALA A 18 27.29 37.16 -54.69
CA ALA A 18 28.56 36.51 -55.02
C ALA A 18 28.88 35.41 -53.99
N LEU A 19 29.22 34.24 -54.51
CA LEU A 19 29.51 32.99 -53.82
C LEU A 19 30.89 33.02 -53.16
N SER A 20 30.99 32.55 -51.92
CA SER A 20 32.22 31.94 -51.40
C SER A 20 31.84 30.88 -50.36
N LEU A 21 32.31 29.65 -50.61
CA LEU A 21 32.04 28.45 -49.82
C LEU A 21 32.30 28.66 -48.31
N PRO A 22 31.44 28.16 -47.41
CA PRO A 22 31.83 28.02 -46.02
C PRO A 22 32.91 26.95 -45.92
N ALA A 23 34.04 27.32 -45.31
CA ALA A 23 34.98 26.36 -44.76
C ALA A 23 34.21 25.44 -43.80
N MET A 24 34.30 24.13 -43.99
CA MET A 24 33.80 23.17 -43.02
C MET A 24 34.61 23.28 -41.74
N ALA A 25 34.08 24.01 -40.76
CA ALA A 25 34.36 23.72 -39.36
C ALA A 25 33.51 22.49 -39.02
N VAL A 26 34.19 21.37 -38.77
CA VAL A 26 33.58 20.22 -38.10
C VAL A 26 33.33 20.67 -36.67
N GLU A 27 32.13 21.18 -36.40
CA GLU A 27 31.60 21.16 -35.04
C GLU A 27 31.40 19.68 -34.67
N PRO A 28 31.99 19.19 -33.57
CA PRO A 28 31.60 17.89 -33.06
C PRO A 28 30.10 17.99 -32.78
N ALA A 29 29.34 17.05 -33.31
CA ALA A 29 27.95 16.86 -32.94
C ALA A 29 27.90 16.89 -31.41
N ALA A 30 27.21 17.88 -30.86
CA ALA A 30 26.79 17.79 -29.48
C ALA A 30 26.00 16.49 -29.41
N ASP A 31 26.54 15.50 -28.69
CA ASP A 31 25.78 14.34 -28.27
C ASP A 31 24.52 14.91 -27.63
N GLN A 32 23.39 14.78 -28.34
CA GLN A 32 22.10 14.79 -27.69
C GLN A 32 22.09 13.52 -26.84
N THR A 33 22.71 13.64 -25.67
CA THR A 33 22.34 12.86 -24.51
C THR A 33 20.89 13.25 -24.26
N ASP A 34 20.01 12.54 -24.96
CA ASP A 34 18.61 12.41 -24.63
C ASP A 34 18.58 11.77 -23.25
N THR A 35 18.83 12.61 -22.25
CA THR A 35 18.63 12.28 -20.85
C THR A 35 17.13 12.39 -20.66
N SER A 36 16.40 11.44 -21.27
CA SER A 36 15.10 11.05 -20.76
C SER A 36 15.36 10.58 -19.34
N LEU A 37 15.20 11.50 -18.39
CA LEU A 37 14.94 11.13 -17.01
C LEU A 37 13.71 10.23 -17.08
N THR A 38 13.92 8.92 -17.03
CA THR A 38 12.89 7.98 -16.63
C THR A 38 12.55 8.34 -15.19
N GLN A 39 11.63 9.30 -15.03
CA GLN A 39 10.86 9.43 -13.82
C GLN A 39 10.06 8.13 -13.73
N GLU A 40 10.40 7.28 -12.76
CA GLU A 40 9.52 6.17 -12.40
C GLU A 40 8.18 6.82 -12.01
N GLU A 41 7.16 6.67 -12.87
CA GLU A 41 5.80 7.03 -12.49
C GLU A 41 5.36 6.06 -11.40
N THR A 42 5.37 6.54 -10.16
CA THR A 42 4.82 5.82 -9.02
C THR A 42 3.31 5.73 -9.22
N LEU A 43 2.77 4.52 -9.12
CA LEU A 43 1.32 4.31 -9.19
C LEU A 43 0.63 5.02 -8.02
N PRO A 44 -0.60 5.51 -8.21
CA PRO A 44 -1.36 6.09 -7.11
C PRO A 44 -1.72 5.01 -6.09
N ASP A 45 -1.83 5.40 -4.82
CA ASP A 45 -2.16 4.50 -3.70
C ASP A 45 -3.51 3.82 -3.90
N SER A 46 -4.46 4.51 -4.53
CA SER A 46 -5.74 3.95 -4.94
C SER A 46 -6.33 4.65 -6.16
N VAL A 47 -7.25 3.98 -6.83
CA VAL A 47 -8.07 4.52 -7.92
C VAL A 47 -9.54 4.49 -7.50
N LEU A 48 -10.25 5.58 -7.74
CA LEU A 48 -11.68 5.68 -7.49
C LEU A 48 -12.47 5.20 -8.70
N TYR A 49 -13.29 4.17 -8.50
CA TYR A 49 -14.33 3.73 -9.42
C TYR A 49 -15.72 4.06 -8.85
N TYR A 50 -16.67 4.48 -9.68
CA TYR A 50 -18.07 4.61 -9.27
C TYR A 50 -18.97 3.88 -10.25
N GLY A 51 -19.95 3.15 -9.72
CA GLY A 51 -20.88 2.37 -10.54
C GLY A 51 -22.03 1.77 -9.74
N THR A 52 -22.89 1.04 -10.46
CA THR A 52 -24.04 0.33 -9.90
C THR A 52 -23.68 -1.13 -9.70
N VAL A 53 -24.02 -1.69 -8.55
CA VAL A 53 -23.86 -3.12 -8.24
C VAL A 53 -24.81 -3.94 -9.12
N THR A 54 -24.26 -4.78 -9.99
CA THR A 54 -25.05 -5.69 -10.84
C THR A 54 -25.09 -7.11 -10.26
N GLU A 55 -24.05 -7.50 -9.52
CA GLU A 55 -23.97 -8.80 -8.84
C GLU A 55 -23.15 -8.69 -7.54
N VAL A 56 -23.56 -9.45 -6.52
CA VAL A 56 -22.85 -9.59 -5.24
C VAL A 56 -22.43 -11.05 -5.09
N LEU A 57 -21.13 -11.31 -5.22
CA LEU A 57 -20.56 -12.64 -5.05
C LEU A 57 -20.21 -12.85 -3.59
N ARG A 58 -20.52 -14.04 -3.07
CA ARG A 58 -20.27 -14.43 -1.68
C ARG A 58 -19.45 -15.70 -1.61
N ASP A 59 -18.59 -15.80 -0.60
CA ASP A 59 -17.84 -17.02 -0.31
C ASP A 59 -18.71 -18.08 0.38
N GLU A 60 -18.11 -19.24 0.68
CA GLU A 60 -18.78 -20.36 1.37
C GLU A 60 -19.27 -19.99 2.78
N LYS A 61 -18.67 -18.97 3.41
CA LYS A 61 -19.06 -18.45 4.73
C LYS A 61 -20.14 -17.37 4.63
N GLY A 62 -20.56 -17.00 3.43
CA GLY A 62 -21.57 -15.98 3.15
C GLY A 62 -21.04 -14.54 3.17
N ALA A 63 -19.73 -14.34 3.37
CA ALA A 63 -19.10 -13.03 3.31
C ALA A 63 -19.03 -12.54 1.85
N VAL A 64 -19.11 -11.23 1.63
CA VAL A 64 -19.01 -10.66 0.28
C VAL A 64 -17.56 -10.77 -0.19
N SER A 65 -17.33 -11.56 -1.23
CA SER A 65 -16.00 -11.83 -1.78
C SER A 65 -15.69 -11.02 -3.03
N ALA A 66 -16.72 -10.63 -3.80
CA ALA A 66 -16.56 -9.74 -4.94
C ALA A 66 -17.85 -8.97 -5.27
N LEU A 67 -17.69 -7.83 -5.92
CA LEU A 67 -18.77 -7.03 -6.50
C LEU A 67 -18.56 -6.93 -8.01
N VAL A 68 -19.59 -7.24 -8.78
CA VAL A 68 -19.64 -6.89 -10.21
C VAL A 68 -20.35 -5.56 -10.32
N LEU A 69 -19.67 -4.59 -10.91
CA LEU A 69 -20.13 -3.22 -11.03
C LEU A 69 -20.22 -2.82 -12.50
N SER A 70 -21.18 -1.96 -12.81
CA SER A 70 -21.33 -1.36 -14.14
C SER A 70 -21.43 0.15 -14.04
N SER A 71 -20.81 0.85 -14.99
CA SER A 71 -20.75 2.30 -15.05
C SER A 71 -20.74 2.76 -16.50
N ASP A 72 -21.64 3.67 -16.88
CA ASP A 72 -21.69 4.23 -18.23
C ASP A 72 -20.38 4.95 -18.60
N ARG A 73 -19.68 5.50 -17.60
CA ARG A 73 -18.44 6.26 -17.80
C ARG A 73 -17.19 5.38 -17.75
N HIS A 74 -17.18 4.38 -16.87
CA HIS A 74 -15.97 3.60 -16.53
C HIS A 74 -16.02 2.14 -17.03
N GLY A 75 -17.13 1.70 -17.60
CA GLY A 75 -17.35 0.32 -18.02
C GLY A 75 -17.59 -0.63 -16.86
N ASP A 76 -17.70 -1.92 -17.19
CA ASP A 76 -17.92 -2.99 -16.22
C ASP A 76 -16.61 -3.33 -15.49
N TYR A 77 -16.70 -3.68 -14.20
CA TYR A 77 -15.56 -3.96 -13.36
C TYR A 77 -15.89 -5.02 -12.30
N VAL A 78 -14.95 -5.90 -11.96
CA VAL A 78 -15.07 -6.79 -10.80
C VAL A 78 -14.14 -6.31 -9.69
N MET A 79 -14.72 -5.96 -8.56
CA MET A 79 -13.96 -5.59 -7.37
C MET A 79 -13.88 -6.81 -6.47
N ASN A 80 -12.66 -7.28 -6.20
CA ASN A 80 -12.39 -8.39 -5.27
C ASN A 80 -12.21 -7.85 -3.86
N LEU A 81 -12.90 -8.44 -2.89
CA LEU A 81 -12.93 -7.99 -1.51
C LEU A 81 -12.21 -9.00 -0.62
N SER A 82 -11.53 -8.47 0.41
CA SER A 82 -10.90 -9.24 1.46
C SER A 82 -11.42 -8.81 2.83
N ALA A 83 -10.92 -9.45 3.89
CA ALA A 83 -11.22 -9.03 5.26
C ALA A 83 -10.72 -7.61 5.58
N ASP A 84 -9.73 -7.12 4.84
CA ASP A 84 -9.17 -5.77 4.96
C ASP A 84 -9.99 -4.71 4.21
N THR A 85 -10.94 -5.11 3.36
CA THR A 85 -11.79 -4.15 2.64
C THR A 85 -12.73 -3.46 3.63
N VAL A 86 -12.60 -2.14 3.76
CA VAL A 86 -13.45 -1.35 4.65
C VAL A 86 -14.73 -0.93 3.94
N TRP A 87 -15.83 -0.86 4.68
CA TRP A 87 -17.15 -0.50 4.18
C TRP A 87 -17.65 0.74 4.90
N VAL A 88 -17.94 1.81 4.17
CA VAL A 88 -18.17 3.13 4.76
C VAL A 88 -19.54 3.67 4.36
N ASP A 89 -20.33 4.11 5.33
CA ASP A 89 -21.53 4.90 5.11
C ASP A 89 -21.12 6.38 5.08
N ALA A 90 -21.10 6.99 3.90
CA ALA A 90 -20.62 8.35 3.70
C ALA A 90 -21.47 9.38 4.47
N GLY A 91 -22.79 9.22 4.49
CA GLY A 91 -23.70 10.14 5.16
C GLY A 91 -23.59 10.06 6.68
N LYS A 92 -23.44 8.86 7.25
CA LYS A 92 -23.30 8.66 8.70
C LYS A 92 -21.88 8.83 9.22
N ARG A 93 -20.87 8.83 8.32
CA ARG A 93 -19.44 8.83 8.67
C ARG A 93 -19.09 7.69 9.61
N ALA A 94 -19.57 6.50 9.29
CA ALA A 94 -19.43 5.29 10.10
C ALA A 94 -19.17 4.06 9.22
N ALA A 95 -18.76 2.95 9.86
CA ALA A 95 -18.72 1.67 9.18
C ALA A 95 -20.12 1.27 8.69
N SER A 96 -20.17 0.69 7.49
CA SER A 96 -21.38 0.16 6.86
C SER A 96 -21.35 -1.36 6.88
N ASP A 97 -22.49 -1.99 7.16
CA ASP A 97 -22.62 -3.44 7.10
C ASP A 97 -22.77 -3.92 5.64
N PRO A 98 -21.87 -4.76 5.11
CA PRO A 98 -21.98 -5.32 3.75
C PRO A 98 -23.10 -6.33 3.56
N SER A 99 -23.63 -6.92 4.64
CA SER A 99 -24.66 -7.96 4.56
C SER A 99 -25.95 -7.46 3.90
N ASN A 100 -26.25 -6.16 4.06
CA ASN A 100 -27.47 -5.52 3.56
C ASN A 100 -27.33 -4.91 2.16
N LEU A 101 -26.17 -5.07 1.50
CA LEU A 101 -25.93 -4.55 0.16
C LEU A 101 -26.90 -5.19 -0.85
N LYS A 102 -27.47 -4.37 -1.73
CA LYS A 102 -28.43 -4.82 -2.74
C LYS A 102 -27.90 -4.57 -4.15
N VAL A 103 -28.24 -5.50 -5.06
CA VAL A 103 -28.13 -5.26 -6.49
C VAL A 103 -28.96 -4.03 -6.87
N GLY A 104 -28.40 -3.16 -7.71
CA GLY A 104 -28.95 -1.87 -8.08
C GLY A 104 -28.49 -0.70 -7.19
N GLU A 105 -27.75 -0.95 -6.11
CA GLU A 105 -27.18 0.12 -5.29
C GLU A 105 -25.98 0.77 -6.00
N VAL A 106 -25.87 2.10 -5.92
CA VAL A 106 -24.71 2.86 -6.41
C VAL A 106 -23.65 2.90 -5.32
N VAL A 107 -22.43 2.51 -5.66
CA VAL A 107 -21.29 2.47 -4.74
C VAL A 107 -20.08 3.16 -5.36
N TYR A 108 -19.21 3.65 -4.50
CA TYR A 108 -17.89 4.17 -4.85
C TYR A 108 -16.85 3.23 -4.26
N VAL A 109 -15.88 2.81 -5.08
CA VAL A 109 -14.86 1.84 -4.67
C VAL A 109 -13.49 2.43 -4.90
N PHE A 110 -12.70 2.53 -3.83
CA PHE A 110 -11.26 2.76 -3.92
C PHE A 110 -10.59 1.41 -4.07
N HIS A 111 -9.89 1.21 -5.18
CA HIS A 111 -9.26 -0.06 -5.54
C HIS A 111 -7.81 0.13 -5.94
N SER A 112 -7.07 -0.99 -6.07
CA SER A 112 -5.68 -0.96 -6.53
C SER A 112 -5.57 -0.36 -7.93
N ALA A 113 -4.54 0.43 -8.17
CA ALA A 113 -4.16 0.87 -9.52
C ALA A 113 -3.81 -0.31 -10.44
N ILE A 114 -3.51 -1.48 -9.86
CA ILE A 114 -3.23 -2.71 -10.59
C ILE A 114 -4.54 -3.47 -10.83
N SER A 115 -4.77 -3.90 -12.07
CA SER A 115 -5.93 -4.70 -12.46
C SER A 115 -5.55 -5.86 -13.37
N THR A 116 -6.41 -6.88 -13.44
CA THR A 116 -6.29 -7.94 -14.43
C THR A 116 -6.56 -7.41 -15.84
N ARG A 117 -6.08 -8.14 -16.85
CA ARG A 117 -6.38 -7.89 -18.28
C ARG A 117 -7.61 -8.67 -18.79
N SER A 118 -8.49 -9.11 -17.89
CA SER A 118 -9.73 -9.81 -18.26
C SER A 118 -10.82 -8.83 -18.72
N LEU A 119 -11.93 -9.38 -19.23
CA LEU A 119 -13.12 -8.60 -19.53
C LEU A 119 -14.33 -9.22 -18.79
N PRO A 120 -14.93 -8.53 -17.79
CA PRO A 120 -14.48 -7.26 -17.22
C PRO A 120 -13.12 -7.33 -16.51
N PRO A 121 -12.37 -6.21 -16.42
CA PRO A 121 -11.17 -6.11 -15.59
C PRO A 121 -11.51 -6.33 -14.11
N GLN A 122 -10.53 -6.82 -13.35
CA GLN A 122 -10.70 -7.09 -11.92
C GLN A 122 -9.59 -6.44 -11.10
N SER A 123 -9.91 -5.96 -9.90
CA SER A 123 -8.92 -5.35 -8.98
C SER A 123 -9.31 -5.56 -7.52
N ALA A 124 -8.34 -5.46 -6.61
CA ALA A 124 -8.57 -5.52 -5.17
C ALA A 124 -9.21 -4.22 -4.68
N ALA A 125 -10.32 -4.32 -3.94
CA ALA A 125 -10.98 -3.19 -3.31
C ALA A 125 -10.41 -2.91 -1.92
N TYR A 126 -10.02 -1.67 -1.68
CA TYR A 126 -9.57 -1.19 -0.38
C TYR A 126 -10.71 -0.64 0.45
N ALA A 127 -11.58 0.16 -0.17
CA ALA A 127 -12.75 0.74 0.49
C ALA A 127 -13.97 0.74 -0.42
N VAL A 128 -15.12 0.36 0.13
CA VAL A 128 -16.44 0.49 -0.52
C VAL A 128 -17.26 1.52 0.24
N VAL A 129 -17.58 2.62 -0.43
CA VAL A 129 -18.35 3.73 0.11
C VAL A 129 -19.78 3.68 -0.42
N ARG A 130 -20.73 3.79 0.51
CA ARG A 130 -22.17 3.65 0.31
C ARG A 130 -22.90 4.84 0.90
N ASN A 131 -24.20 4.96 0.56
CA ASN A 131 -25.11 5.95 1.15
C ASN A 131 -24.58 7.40 1.07
N LEU A 132 -24.03 7.78 -0.10
CA LEU A 132 -23.56 9.15 -0.33
C LEU A 132 -24.75 10.13 -0.47
N PRO A 133 -24.88 11.13 0.42
CA PRO A 133 -25.89 12.17 0.27
C PRO A 133 -25.67 12.99 -1.00
N GLN A 134 -26.75 13.48 -1.62
CA GLN A 134 -26.66 14.23 -2.88
C GLN A 134 -25.94 15.58 -2.75
N ASP A 135 -25.89 16.14 -1.55
CA ASP A 135 -25.27 17.42 -1.20
C ASP A 135 -23.84 17.26 -0.64
N MET A 136 -23.26 16.05 -0.73
CA MET A 136 -21.95 15.73 -0.18
C MET A 136 -21.04 15.08 -1.24
N GLY A 137 -19.77 15.47 -1.25
CA GLY A 137 -18.73 14.79 -2.04
C GLY A 137 -18.39 13.40 -1.47
N CYS A 138 -17.96 12.49 -2.34
CA CYS A 138 -17.48 11.17 -1.89
C CYS A 138 -16.28 11.36 -0.95
N PRO A 139 -16.26 10.76 0.25
CA PRO A 139 -15.05 10.71 1.05
C PRO A 139 -13.94 9.97 0.30
N MET A 140 -12.71 10.40 0.54
CA MET A 140 -11.53 9.95 -0.19
C MET A 140 -10.68 9.04 0.70
N TYR A 141 -10.35 7.85 0.17
CA TYR A 141 -9.41 6.93 0.81
C TYR A 141 -7.98 7.42 0.57
N HIS A 142 -7.17 7.41 1.62
CA HIS A 142 -5.77 7.80 1.56
C HIS A 142 -4.90 6.85 2.38
N GLU A 143 -3.74 6.48 1.83
CA GLU A 143 -2.64 5.95 2.63
C GLU A 143 -1.84 7.11 3.22
N VAL A 144 -1.38 6.94 4.45
CA VAL A 144 -0.66 7.96 5.20
C VAL A 144 0.83 7.72 5.00
N GLU A 145 1.50 8.60 4.26
CA GLU A 145 2.95 8.50 4.05
C GLU A 145 3.73 9.11 5.21
N ASP A 146 3.28 10.28 5.66
CA ASP A 146 3.92 11.02 6.74
C ASP A 146 2.89 11.82 7.52
N VAL A 147 3.18 12.04 8.80
CA VAL A 147 2.37 12.83 9.71
C VAL A 147 3.30 13.78 10.44
N THR A 148 3.16 15.07 10.14
CA THR A 148 3.96 16.12 10.76
C THR A 148 3.08 17.08 11.53
N GLU A 149 3.60 17.63 12.62
CA GLU A 149 2.93 18.68 13.37
C GLU A 149 3.84 19.90 13.43
N GLN A 150 3.35 21.03 12.93
CA GLN A 150 4.03 22.32 12.99
C GLN A 150 3.06 23.39 13.45
N ASP A 151 3.47 24.22 14.43
CA ASP A 151 2.66 25.29 15.01
C ASP A 151 1.26 24.84 15.51
N GLY A 152 1.16 23.58 15.96
CA GLY A 152 -0.09 22.97 16.41
C GLY A 152 -1.10 22.71 15.28
N ARG A 153 -0.60 22.56 14.05
CA ARG A 153 -1.36 22.09 12.89
C ARG A 153 -0.75 20.77 12.40
N LEU A 154 -1.55 19.71 12.51
CA LEU A 154 -1.21 18.39 12.00
C LEU A 154 -1.39 18.37 10.46
N THR A 155 -0.40 17.86 9.75
CA THR A 155 -0.39 17.74 8.29
C THR A 155 -0.11 16.29 7.93
N ILE A 156 -1.00 15.71 7.12
CA ILE A 156 -0.88 14.34 6.61
C ILE A 156 -0.46 14.42 5.15
N THR A 157 0.60 13.71 4.78
CA THR A 157 1.10 13.59 3.40
C THR A 157 0.56 12.30 2.79
N THR A 158 0.01 12.38 1.56
CA THR A 158 -0.62 11.27 0.83
C THR A 158 -0.36 11.39 -0.68
N ASP A 159 -0.73 10.36 -1.45
CA ASP A 159 -0.67 10.33 -2.93
C ASP A 159 0.74 10.55 -3.51
N ASN A 160 1.72 9.81 -3.00
CA ASN A 160 3.16 9.95 -3.27
C ASN A 160 3.70 11.37 -3.05
N GLY A 161 3.28 12.01 -1.95
CA GLY A 161 3.58 13.40 -1.65
C GLY A 161 2.84 14.42 -2.52
N GLY A 162 1.88 13.95 -3.32
CA GLY A 162 1.07 14.77 -4.23
C GLY A 162 -0.05 15.54 -3.52
N LEU A 163 -0.45 15.13 -2.32
CA LEU A 163 -1.53 15.75 -1.56
C LEU A 163 -1.14 15.94 -0.09
N LEU A 164 -1.46 17.12 0.45
CA LEU A 164 -1.35 17.45 1.87
C LEU A 164 -2.75 17.69 2.45
N LEU A 165 -3.10 16.93 3.48
CA LEU A 165 -4.30 17.15 4.28
C LEU A 165 -3.95 17.96 5.53
N TYR A 166 -4.44 19.19 5.61
CA TYR A 166 -4.28 20.03 6.80
C TYR A 166 -5.41 19.79 7.78
N VAL A 167 -5.07 19.16 8.90
CA VAL A 167 -6.04 18.78 9.92
C VAL A 167 -6.31 19.96 10.85
N GLY A 168 -7.57 20.40 10.88
CA GLY A 168 -8.03 21.46 11.77
C GLY A 168 -8.08 21.00 13.24
N LYS A 169 -7.87 21.92 14.19
CA LYS A 169 -7.88 21.62 15.63
C LYS A 169 -9.20 21.03 16.13
N ASP A 170 -10.31 21.41 15.48
CA ASP A 170 -11.66 20.98 15.84
C ASP A 170 -12.19 19.87 14.92
N ILE A 171 -11.30 19.13 14.25
CA ILE A 171 -11.72 18.09 13.32
C ILE A 171 -12.51 16.98 14.03
N GLN A 172 -13.56 16.49 13.38
CA GLN A 172 -14.17 15.23 13.80
C GLN A 172 -13.30 14.08 13.32
N CYS A 173 -12.65 13.38 14.25
CA CYS A 173 -11.82 12.22 13.96
C CYS A 173 -12.41 10.99 14.65
N VAL A 174 -12.70 9.92 13.90
CA VAL A 174 -13.33 8.70 14.41
C VAL A 174 -12.56 7.45 14.02
N TYR A 175 -12.55 6.43 14.88
CA TYR A 175 -11.97 5.13 14.54
C TYR A 175 -13.01 4.23 13.88
N TYR A 176 -12.70 3.67 12.71
CA TYR A 176 -13.60 2.87 11.89
C TYR A 176 -14.30 1.74 12.65
N ALA A 177 -13.52 0.93 13.39
CA ALA A 177 -14.02 -0.30 13.99
C ALA A 177 -15.01 -0.06 15.14
N THR A 178 -14.81 1.03 15.90
CA THR A 178 -15.60 1.30 17.11
C THR A 178 -16.55 2.49 16.97
N GLY A 179 -16.36 3.32 15.95
CA GLY A 179 -17.05 4.60 15.77
C GLY A 179 -16.72 5.64 16.86
N LYS A 180 -15.76 5.37 17.74
CA LYS A 180 -15.37 6.30 18.81
C LYS A 180 -14.51 7.44 18.27
N THR A 181 -14.64 8.60 18.90
CA THR A 181 -13.74 9.72 18.67
C THR A 181 -12.33 9.37 19.12
N VAL A 182 -11.34 9.72 18.29
CA VAL A 182 -9.91 9.49 18.55
C VAL A 182 -9.12 10.76 18.24
N ASP A 183 -7.93 10.90 18.83
CA ASP A 183 -7.05 12.02 18.52
C ASP A 183 -6.34 11.73 17.19
N PRO A 184 -6.42 12.63 16.18
CA PRO A 184 -5.73 12.42 14.91
C PRO A 184 -4.20 12.33 15.05
N SER A 185 -3.63 12.78 16.17
CA SER A 185 -2.20 12.62 16.51
C SER A 185 -1.78 11.16 16.73
N GLU A 186 -2.73 10.26 16.95
CA GLU A 186 -2.49 8.80 17.01
C GLU A 186 -2.13 8.22 15.64
N LEU A 187 -2.46 8.93 14.55
CA LEU A 187 -2.14 8.50 13.19
C LEU A 187 -0.62 8.47 12.96
N LYS A 188 -0.16 7.43 12.27
CA LYS A 188 1.24 7.21 11.91
C LYS A 188 1.37 6.93 10.42
N ALA A 189 2.59 7.12 9.89
CA ALA A 189 2.99 6.64 8.58
C ALA A 189 2.67 5.14 8.40
N GLY A 190 2.19 4.78 7.21
CA GLY A 190 1.63 3.46 6.89
C GLY A 190 0.21 3.21 7.44
N GLY A 191 -0.40 4.21 8.06
CA GLY A 191 -1.83 4.21 8.41
C GLY A 191 -2.71 4.47 7.19
N ARG A 192 -4.02 4.34 7.37
CA ARG A 192 -5.01 4.59 6.32
C ARG A 192 -6.17 5.42 6.87
N VAL A 193 -6.71 6.31 6.04
CA VAL A 193 -7.83 7.16 6.45
C VAL A 193 -8.87 7.27 5.34
N MET A 194 -10.13 7.48 5.73
CA MET A 194 -11.10 8.16 4.88
C MET A 194 -11.16 9.63 5.28
N ALA A 195 -11.05 10.52 4.31
CA ALA A 195 -11.07 11.96 4.51
C ALA A 195 -12.27 12.59 3.78
N TRP A 196 -13.05 13.37 4.50
CA TRP A 196 -14.13 14.19 3.92
C TRP A 196 -13.62 15.62 3.77
N TYR A 197 -13.51 16.10 2.54
CA TYR A 197 -13.19 17.48 2.19
C TYR A 197 -13.97 17.91 0.96
N ASP A 198 -14.25 19.21 0.83
CA ASP A 198 -15.06 19.73 -0.28
C ASP A 198 -14.24 20.03 -1.54
N ALA A 199 -12.95 20.35 -1.38
CA ALA A 199 -12.10 20.75 -2.48
C ALA A 199 -10.62 20.45 -2.20
N VAL A 200 -9.88 20.25 -3.30
CA VAL A 200 -8.41 20.26 -3.33
C VAL A 200 -7.97 21.56 -3.99
N MET A 201 -7.08 22.30 -3.36
CA MET A 201 -6.50 23.53 -3.90
C MET A 201 -5.53 23.21 -5.03
N GLU A 202 -5.58 24.00 -6.10
CA GLU A 202 -4.71 23.87 -7.28
C GLU A 202 -3.28 24.35 -6.98
N SER A 203 -2.52 23.53 -6.26
CA SER A 203 -1.09 23.72 -5.96
C SER A 203 -0.32 22.42 -6.14
N TYR A 204 1.02 22.48 -6.06
CA TYR A 204 1.86 21.29 -5.97
C TYR A 204 2.79 21.37 -4.74
N PRO A 205 2.65 20.46 -3.76
CA PRO A 205 1.57 19.47 -3.62
C PRO A 205 0.18 20.09 -3.58
N GLY A 206 -0.84 19.33 -3.99
CA GLY A 206 -2.24 19.68 -3.78
C GLY A 206 -2.54 19.77 -2.29
N GLN A 207 -3.56 20.54 -1.92
CA GLN A 207 -3.86 20.77 -0.50
C GLN A 207 -5.35 20.68 -0.24
N ALA A 208 -5.74 19.97 0.82
CA ALA A 208 -7.14 19.90 1.25
C ALA A 208 -7.26 20.08 2.77
N VAL A 209 -8.43 20.54 3.20
CA VAL A 209 -8.76 20.70 4.62
C VAL A 209 -9.95 19.78 4.92
N PRO A 210 -9.71 18.57 5.47
CA PRO A 210 -10.80 17.69 5.83
C PRO A 210 -11.62 18.27 6.99
N TYR A 211 -12.94 18.11 6.92
CA TYR A 211 -13.85 18.40 8.02
C TYR A 211 -14.20 17.14 8.84
N CYS A 212 -13.88 15.96 8.31
CA CYS A 212 -13.94 14.70 9.05
C CYS A 212 -12.82 13.76 8.59
N LEU A 213 -12.22 13.06 9.55
CA LEU A 213 -11.33 11.94 9.32
C LEU A 213 -11.91 10.68 9.96
N MET A 214 -11.74 9.56 9.27
CA MET A 214 -11.98 8.25 9.82
C MET A 214 -10.69 7.44 9.71
N LEU A 215 -10.13 7.04 10.84
CA LEU A 215 -8.96 6.17 10.89
C LEU A 215 -9.40 4.75 10.57
N LEU A 216 -8.80 4.18 9.54
CA LEU A 216 -9.06 2.83 9.10
C LEU A 216 -8.12 1.86 9.82
N PRO A 217 -8.54 0.60 10.06
CA PRO A 217 -7.63 -0.42 10.54
C PRO A 217 -6.47 -0.59 9.56
N GLN A 218 -5.27 -0.83 10.07
CA GLN A 218 -4.14 -1.21 9.23
C GLN A 218 -4.43 -2.56 8.56
N ALA A 219 -3.99 -2.76 7.31
CA ALA A 219 -4.16 -4.05 6.64
C ALA A 219 -3.37 -5.09 7.45
N ALA A 220 -4.08 -6.09 7.97
CA ALA A 220 -3.64 -6.99 9.03
C ALA A 220 -3.25 -6.34 10.37
N ASP A 221 -4.24 -5.71 11.02
CA ASP A 221 -4.38 -5.71 12.49
C ASP A 221 -5.60 -6.56 12.94
N GLN A 222 -6.17 -7.35 12.03
CA GLN A 222 -7.25 -8.31 12.34
C GLN A 222 -6.72 -9.63 12.94
N ALA A 223 -5.42 -9.89 12.90
CA ALA A 223 -4.82 -10.88 13.80
C ALA A 223 -4.86 -10.36 15.26
N GLN A 224 -4.69 -9.05 15.48
CA GLN A 224 -4.63 -8.46 16.82
C GLN A 224 -6.01 -8.29 17.48
N ALA A 225 -7.10 -8.08 16.75
CA ALA A 225 -8.41 -7.82 17.37
C ALA A 225 -9.09 -9.07 17.96
N ASP A 226 -8.92 -10.24 17.32
CA ASP A 226 -9.41 -11.52 17.85
C ASP A 226 -8.35 -12.26 18.70
N GLN A 227 -7.06 -11.88 18.63
CA GLN A 227 -6.00 -12.41 19.52
C GLN A 227 -5.74 -11.53 20.77
N ALA A 228 -6.16 -10.26 20.81
CA ALA A 228 -6.10 -9.43 22.02
C ALA A 228 -7.06 -9.89 23.13
N ALA A 229 -7.98 -10.81 22.83
CA ALA A 229 -8.81 -11.47 23.84
C ALA A 229 -8.21 -12.80 24.37
N ALA A 230 -7.09 -13.29 23.81
CA ALA A 230 -6.52 -14.59 24.19
C ALA A 230 -5.00 -14.69 24.32
N ALA A 231 -4.21 -13.67 23.94
CA ALA A 231 -2.78 -13.63 24.27
C ALA A 231 -2.55 -12.69 25.44
N ALA A 232 -2.13 -13.22 26.59
CA ALA A 232 -1.45 -12.41 27.59
C ALA A 232 -0.29 -11.67 26.90
N GLU A 233 -0.17 -10.35 27.09
CA GLU A 233 0.94 -9.55 26.57
C GLU A 233 2.27 -10.23 26.94
N LEU A 234 2.87 -10.96 26.00
CA LEU A 234 4.21 -11.52 26.20
C LEU A 234 5.16 -10.33 26.14
N ALA A 235 6.00 -10.20 27.18
CA ALA A 235 7.05 -9.20 27.16
C ALA A 235 8.04 -9.51 26.01
N ASP A 236 8.56 -8.46 25.37
CA ASP A 236 9.65 -8.61 24.41
C ASP A 236 10.82 -9.39 25.03
N GLY A 237 11.38 -10.31 24.25
CA GLY A 237 12.41 -11.26 24.68
C GLY A 237 11.87 -12.53 25.33
N THR A 238 10.55 -12.73 25.41
CA THR A 238 9.97 -14.00 25.88
C THR A 238 10.38 -15.15 24.96
N ALA A 239 10.93 -16.22 25.52
CA ALA A 239 11.31 -17.41 24.77
C ALA A 239 10.08 -18.26 24.43
N LEU A 240 9.93 -18.62 23.16
CA LEU A 240 8.77 -19.37 22.65
C LEU A 240 9.11 -20.83 22.42
N SER A 241 8.23 -21.74 22.82
CA SER A 241 8.28 -23.15 22.41
C SER A 241 7.67 -23.29 21.02
N ILE A 242 8.44 -23.74 20.03
CA ILE A 242 7.97 -23.88 18.65
C ILE A 242 7.51 -25.32 18.41
N VAL A 243 6.27 -25.49 17.99
CA VAL A 243 5.64 -26.78 17.66
C VAL A 243 5.27 -26.80 16.18
N LEU A 244 5.74 -27.79 15.45
CA LEU A 244 5.51 -27.98 14.02
C LEU A 244 4.68 -29.25 13.79
N GLU A 245 3.87 -29.29 12.73
CA GLU A 245 3.15 -30.48 12.23
C GLU A 245 2.70 -31.46 13.33
N GLY A 246 1.62 -31.10 14.03
CA GLY A 246 1.14 -31.82 15.21
C GLY A 246 1.91 -31.45 16.47
N ASP A 247 2.74 -32.37 16.97
CA ASP A 247 3.41 -32.31 18.27
C ASP A 247 4.95 -32.23 18.18
N MET A 248 5.51 -31.99 16.99
CA MET A 248 6.96 -31.91 16.81
C MET A 248 7.52 -30.59 17.38
N VAL A 249 8.14 -30.67 18.55
CA VAL A 249 8.76 -29.50 19.19
C VAL A 249 10.18 -29.27 18.65
N LEU A 250 10.48 -28.06 18.18
CA LEU A 250 11.84 -27.71 17.78
C LEU A 250 12.77 -27.64 19.00
N PRO A 251 14.04 -28.07 18.85
CA PRO A 251 15.03 -27.96 19.92
C PRO A 251 15.45 -26.51 20.21
N MET A 252 15.32 -25.62 19.22
CA MET A 252 15.56 -24.19 19.37
C MET A 252 14.27 -23.47 19.76
N LYS A 253 14.38 -22.55 20.72
CA LYS A 253 13.27 -21.68 21.13
C LYS A 253 13.14 -20.51 20.16
N GLY A 254 11.91 -20.06 19.95
CA GLY A 254 11.60 -18.78 19.32
C GLY A 254 11.81 -17.62 20.30
N SER A 255 11.63 -16.40 19.82
CA SER A 255 11.55 -15.19 20.66
C SER A 255 10.34 -14.36 20.28
N TYR A 256 9.75 -13.67 21.24
CA TYR A 256 8.75 -12.63 20.96
C TYR A 256 9.44 -11.27 20.91
N GLU A 257 9.33 -10.55 19.78
CA GLU A 257 10.02 -9.28 19.55
C GLU A 257 9.11 -8.32 18.79
N ASN A 258 8.87 -7.11 19.32
CA ASN A 258 8.11 -6.04 18.66
C ASN A 258 6.73 -6.50 18.15
N GLY A 259 6.03 -7.32 18.96
CA GLY A 259 4.72 -7.87 18.59
C GLY A 259 4.76 -9.10 17.67
N ALA A 260 5.94 -9.55 17.25
CA ALA A 260 6.12 -10.67 16.33
C ALA A 260 6.77 -11.88 17.00
N ALA A 261 6.25 -13.08 16.69
CA ALA A 261 6.89 -14.34 17.07
C ALA A 261 8.01 -14.66 16.07
N MET A 262 9.26 -14.56 16.50
CA MET A 262 10.46 -14.81 15.71
C MET A 262 10.88 -16.28 15.81
N VAL A 263 11.25 -16.85 14.66
CA VAL A 263 11.66 -18.26 14.54
C VAL A 263 12.98 -18.42 13.80
N PRO A 264 13.77 -19.46 14.12
CA PRO A 264 14.96 -19.81 13.36
C PRO A 264 14.54 -20.40 12.00
N VAL A 265 14.55 -19.57 10.97
CA VAL A 265 13.90 -19.83 9.68
C VAL A 265 14.38 -21.14 9.06
N ALA A 266 15.70 -21.33 8.95
CA ALA A 266 16.25 -22.52 8.31
C ALA A 266 15.82 -23.81 9.00
N VAL A 267 15.81 -23.82 10.34
CA VAL A 267 15.46 -25.00 11.13
C VAL A 267 13.97 -25.30 11.00
N ALA A 268 13.12 -24.29 11.16
CA ALA A 268 11.67 -24.46 11.05
C ALA A 268 11.25 -24.86 9.62
N ALA A 269 11.79 -24.20 8.60
CA ALA A 269 11.45 -24.45 7.21
C ALA A 269 11.90 -25.84 6.75
N GLN A 270 13.13 -26.26 7.07
CA GLN A 270 13.62 -27.60 6.73
C GLN A 270 12.82 -28.70 7.42
N ALA A 271 12.41 -28.48 8.67
CA ALA A 271 11.56 -29.42 9.40
C ALA A 271 10.16 -29.56 8.77
N LEU A 272 9.66 -28.50 8.12
CA LEU A 272 8.39 -28.48 7.37
C LEU A 272 8.54 -28.91 5.90
N GLY A 273 9.73 -29.35 5.48
CA GLY A 273 10.00 -29.83 4.13
C GLY A 273 10.27 -28.75 3.06
N TYR A 274 10.54 -27.51 3.47
CA TYR A 274 10.87 -26.41 2.55
C TYR A 274 12.38 -26.29 2.32
N GLU A 275 12.75 -25.81 1.13
CA GLU A 275 14.13 -25.49 0.78
C GLU A 275 14.48 -24.07 1.23
N VAL A 276 15.66 -23.88 1.83
CA VAL A 276 16.12 -22.56 2.28
C VAL A 276 17.45 -22.21 1.62
N THR A 277 17.50 -21.07 0.96
CA THR A 277 18.73 -20.55 0.32
C THR A 277 19.14 -19.23 0.94
N TYR A 278 20.44 -19.08 1.23
CA TYR A 278 21.04 -17.82 1.62
C TYR A 278 21.84 -17.24 0.45
N THR A 279 21.55 -16.00 0.09
CA THR A 279 22.30 -15.21 -0.89
C THR A 279 22.94 -14.03 -0.16
N PRO A 280 24.28 -13.98 -0.03
CA PRO A 280 24.95 -12.86 0.61
C PRO A 280 24.74 -11.58 -0.19
N GLY A 281 24.56 -10.46 0.53
CA GLY A 281 24.52 -9.14 -0.08
C GLY A 281 25.87 -8.79 -0.73
N GLN A 282 25.83 -8.16 -1.90
CA GLN A 282 27.00 -7.63 -2.61
C GLN A 282 26.82 -6.13 -2.88
N ASP A 283 27.92 -5.38 -2.93
CA ASP A 283 27.94 -3.96 -3.30
C ASP A 283 26.96 -3.06 -2.52
N GLY A 284 26.76 -3.35 -1.23
CA GLY A 284 25.88 -2.59 -0.35
C GLY A 284 24.41 -3.03 -0.38
N ALA A 285 24.05 -4.01 -1.21
CA ALA A 285 22.74 -4.66 -1.15
C ALA A 285 22.61 -5.51 0.11
N PRO A 286 21.43 -5.56 0.75
CA PRO A 286 21.16 -6.46 1.87
C PRO A 286 21.25 -7.93 1.45
N ALA A 287 21.56 -8.82 2.40
CA ALA A 287 21.50 -10.25 2.15
C ALA A 287 20.04 -10.70 1.97
N LEU A 288 19.84 -11.77 1.21
CA LEU A 288 18.54 -12.33 0.89
C LEU A 288 18.48 -13.79 1.35
N VAL A 289 17.44 -14.15 2.09
CA VAL A 289 17.11 -15.54 2.40
C VAL A 289 15.82 -15.90 1.67
N THR A 290 15.80 -17.02 0.95
CA THR A 290 14.58 -17.54 0.34
C THR A 290 14.12 -18.81 1.03
N VAL A 291 12.81 -18.97 1.21
CA VAL A 291 12.16 -20.20 1.66
C VAL A 291 11.23 -20.66 0.55
N GLU A 292 11.40 -21.88 0.07
CA GLU A 292 10.77 -22.34 -1.16
C GLU A 292 10.03 -23.66 -0.96
N SER A 293 8.83 -23.71 -1.53
CA SER A 293 8.17 -24.96 -1.90
C SER A 293 8.43 -25.27 -3.37
N GLU A 294 7.79 -26.32 -3.89
CA GLU A 294 7.83 -26.65 -5.32
C GLU A 294 7.25 -25.53 -6.19
N THR A 295 6.20 -24.86 -5.71
CA THR A 295 5.38 -23.93 -6.51
C THR A 295 5.47 -22.48 -6.06
N PHE A 296 6.11 -22.19 -4.93
CA PHE A 296 6.11 -20.88 -4.30
C PHE A 296 7.44 -20.56 -3.61
N ARG A 297 7.87 -19.30 -3.66
CA ARG A 297 9.07 -18.77 -3.01
C ARG A 297 8.66 -17.62 -2.12
N VAL A 298 9.15 -17.59 -0.90
CA VAL A 298 9.13 -16.44 0.00
C VAL A 298 10.53 -15.85 0.08
N SER A 299 10.63 -14.53 -0.03
CA SER A 299 11.88 -13.77 -0.05
C SER A 299 11.97 -12.88 1.19
N LEU A 300 13.06 -13.06 1.95
CA LEU A 300 13.36 -12.37 3.21
C LEU A 300 14.59 -11.49 3.00
N THR A 301 14.39 -10.19 2.85
CA THR A 301 15.50 -9.25 2.76
C THR A 301 15.99 -8.88 4.17
N ILE A 302 17.23 -9.21 4.50
CA ILE A 302 17.78 -9.01 5.84
C ILE A 302 17.83 -7.51 6.18
N GLY A 303 17.30 -7.15 7.36
CA GLY A 303 17.21 -5.77 7.84
C GLY A 303 16.03 -4.97 7.29
N GLN A 304 15.14 -5.57 6.49
CA GLN A 304 13.95 -4.93 5.97
C GLN A 304 12.69 -5.68 6.42
N GLU A 305 11.67 -4.96 6.89
CA GLU A 305 10.40 -5.56 7.36
C GLU A 305 9.50 -6.08 6.24
N GLN A 306 9.92 -5.92 4.97
CA GLN A 306 9.17 -6.35 3.81
C GLN A 306 9.53 -7.80 3.46
N ILE A 307 8.54 -8.67 3.58
CA ILE A 307 8.61 -10.06 3.13
C ILE A 307 7.58 -10.22 2.02
N PHE A 308 7.99 -10.81 0.90
CA PHE A 308 7.13 -11.02 -0.26
C PHE A 308 7.28 -12.45 -0.79
N GLY A 309 6.20 -12.95 -1.37
CA GLY A 309 6.12 -14.26 -1.98
C GLY A 309 5.91 -14.15 -3.47
N ALA A 310 6.45 -15.11 -4.23
CA ALA A 310 6.26 -15.22 -5.66
C ALA A 310 6.01 -16.67 -6.06
N THR A 311 5.11 -16.88 -7.02
CA THR A 311 4.93 -18.21 -7.62
C THR A 311 6.15 -18.60 -8.46
N LYS A 312 6.52 -19.88 -8.39
CA LYS A 312 7.55 -20.52 -9.21
C LYS A 312 6.97 -21.26 -10.41
N ILE A 313 5.63 -21.26 -10.59
CA ILE A 313 4.97 -21.95 -11.69
C ILE A 313 5.29 -21.24 -13.00
N GLU A 314 5.88 -21.96 -13.95
CA GLU A 314 6.28 -21.42 -15.25
C GLU A 314 5.08 -20.83 -16.00
N GLY A 315 5.16 -19.55 -16.37
CA GLY A 315 4.08 -18.82 -17.03
C GLY A 315 3.01 -18.23 -16.10
N ALA A 316 3.05 -18.52 -14.79
CA ALA A 316 2.20 -17.86 -13.80
C ALA A 316 2.87 -16.58 -13.29
N VAL A 317 2.10 -15.49 -13.22
CA VAL A 317 2.52 -14.25 -12.54
C VAL A 317 1.70 -14.15 -11.25
N GLY A 318 2.36 -14.30 -10.12
CA GLY A 318 1.74 -14.20 -8.80
C GLY A 318 2.78 -13.72 -7.82
N MET A 319 2.60 -12.50 -7.31
CA MET A 319 3.43 -11.92 -6.26
C MET A 319 2.49 -11.51 -5.13
N THR A 320 2.83 -11.82 -3.89
CA THR A 320 2.08 -11.29 -2.74
C THR A 320 2.37 -9.80 -2.61
N ALA A 321 1.41 -9.02 -2.12
CA ALA A 321 1.73 -7.69 -1.64
C ALA A 321 2.83 -7.79 -0.56
N PRO A 322 3.77 -6.82 -0.49
CA PRO A 322 4.71 -6.73 0.63
C PRO A 322 3.92 -6.58 1.93
N MET A 323 4.08 -7.52 2.86
CA MET A 323 3.45 -7.46 4.18
C MET A 323 4.47 -7.00 5.21
N LYS A 324 4.04 -6.15 6.15
CA LYS A 324 4.82 -5.76 7.33
C LYS A 324 4.54 -6.75 8.45
N TYR A 325 5.58 -7.33 9.03
CA TYR A 325 5.46 -8.43 9.98
C TYR A 325 5.96 -8.10 11.40
N GLY A 326 5.92 -6.82 11.79
CA GLY A 326 6.28 -6.35 13.14
C GLY A 326 7.78 -6.38 13.48
N ALA A 327 8.57 -7.22 12.82
CA ALA A 327 10.03 -7.28 12.98
C ALA A 327 10.73 -7.65 11.66
N ALA A 328 11.89 -7.04 11.42
CA ALA A 328 12.71 -7.34 10.25
C ALA A 328 13.47 -8.68 10.40
N PRO A 329 13.65 -9.45 9.31
CA PRO A 329 14.53 -10.61 9.32
C PRO A 329 15.96 -10.19 9.68
N ARG A 330 16.59 -10.91 10.61
CA ARG A 330 17.94 -10.62 11.11
C ARG A 330 18.80 -11.88 11.17
N ILE A 331 20.11 -11.70 11.11
CA ILE A 331 21.07 -12.79 11.29
C ILE A 331 21.74 -12.61 12.65
N GLU A 332 21.70 -13.65 13.49
CA GLU A 332 22.37 -13.66 14.78
C GLU A 332 23.45 -14.74 14.83
N ALA A 333 24.53 -14.50 15.58
CA ALA A 333 25.60 -15.48 15.75
C ALA A 333 25.04 -16.81 16.28
N PRO A 334 25.42 -17.97 15.71
CA PRO A 334 26.56 -18.21 14.81
C PRO A 334 26.24 -18.11 13.30
N GLY A 335 25.14 -17.45 12.91
CA GLY A 335 24.68 -17.31 11.52
C GLY A 335 23.23 -17.73 11.30
N THR A 336 22.42 -17.77 12.36
CA THR A 336 21.01 -18.16 12.30
C THR A 336 20.17 -16.99 11.82
N THR A 337 19.41 -17.21 10.76
CA THR A 337 18.38 -16.25 10.32
C THR A 337 17.14 -16.38 11.19
N TRP A 338 16.75 -15.27 11.79
CA TRP A 338 15.51 -15.09 12.54
C TRP A 338 14.55 -14.23 11.72
N ALA A 339 13.30 -14.66 11.61
CA ALA A 339 12.25 -13.88 10.94
C ALA A 339 10.87 -14.18 11.58
N PRO A 340 9.87 -13.32 11.34
CA PRO A 340 8.51 -13.54 11.82
C PRO A 340 7.91 -14.85 11.31
N ALA A 341 7.31 -15.63 12.20
CA ALA A 341 6.74 -16.94 11.91
C ALA A 341 5.62 -16.89 10.85
N GLN A 342 4.94 -15.75 10.74
CA GLN A 342 3.86 -15.53 9.77
C GLN A 342 4.31 -15.67 8.32
N LEU A 343 5.62 -15.64 8.02
CA LEU A 343 6.13 -15.98 6.68
C LEU A 343 5.63 -17.37 6.20
N PHE A 344 5.39 -18.31 7.12
CA PHE A 344 4.91 -19.66 6.79
C PHE A 344 3.45 -19.68 6.33
N GLU A 345 2.66 -18.66 6.65
CA GLU A 345 1.28 -18.52 6.14
C GLU A 345 1.27 -18.32 4.62
N MET A 346 2.28 -17.62 4.09
CA MET A 346 2.49 -17.45 2.65
C MET A 346 2.82 -18.78 1.95
N LEU A 347 3.33 -19.76 2.70
CA LEU A 347 3.62 -21.11 2.25
C LEU A 347 2.44 -22.09 2.51
N GLY A 348 1.29 -21.55 2.91
CA GLY A 348 0.06 -22.30 3.14
C GLY A 348 -0.07 -22.94 4.52
N ARG A 349 0.77 -22.55 5.49
CA ARG A 349 0.71 -23.04 6.87
C ARG A 349 -0.20 -22.18 7.73
N THR A 350 -0.65 -22.72 8.86
CA THR A 350 -1.37 -21.97 9.89
C THR A 350 -0.43 -21.66 11.04
N VAL A 351 -0.31 -20.37 11.41
CA VAL A 351 0.53 -19.94 12.53
C VAL A 351 -0.36 -19.49 13.69
N THR A 352 -0.11 -20.02 14.88
CA THR A 352 -0.88 -19.67 16.09
C THR A 352 0.06 -19.50 17.28
N LEU A 353 -0.24 -18.53 18.15
CA LEU A 353 0.50 -18.28 19.38
C LEU A 353 -0.47 -18.40 20.56
N ASP A 354 -0.22 -19.36 21.45
CA ASP A 354 -0.97 -19.57 22.69
C ASP A 354 -0.01 -19.55 23.88
N GLY A 355 -0.05 -18.46 24.66
CA GLY A 355 0.93 -18.21 25.70
C GLY A 355 2.36 -18.19 25.14
N ASP A 356 3.26 -18.99 25.72
CA ASP A 356 4.64 -19.13 25.25
C ASP A 356 4.81 -20.19 24.13
N THR A 357 3.73 -20.75 23.61
CA THR A 357 3.75 -21.82 22.63
C THR A 357 3.34 -21.32 21.25
N LEU A 358 4.29 -21.33 20.31
CA LEU A 358 4.09 -21.00 18.91
C LEU A 358 3.87 -22.29 18.12
N SER A 359 2.76 -22.40 17.40
CA SER A 359 2.45 -23.55 16.55
C SER A 359 2.40 -23.18 15.07
N ILE A 360 3.04 -23.99 14.22
CA ILE A 360 3.05 -23.87 12.75
C ILE A 360 2.57 -25.20 12.16
N GLN A 361 1.39 -25.21 11.55
CA GLN A 361 0.68 -26.40 11.07
C GLN A 361 0.57 -26.43 9.54
#